data_AF-A0A094ZK16-F1
#
_entry.id   AF-A0A094ZK16-F1
#
_cell.length_a   1.000
_cell.length_b   1.000
_cell.length_c   1.000
_cell.angle_alpha   90.00
_cell.angle_beta   90.00
_cell.angle_gamma   90.00
#
_symmetry.space_group_name_H-M   'P 1'
#
loop_
_entity.id
_entity.type
_entity.pdbx_description
1 polymer ?
#
loop_
_entity_poly.entity_id
_entity_poly.type
_entity_poly.pdbx_seq_one_letter_code
_entity_poly.pdbx_strand_id
1 'polypeptide(L)'
;MPMKLDEGWNQVQFDLADFTRRAYGTTYIETVKLSIHANCRLRRVYFCDRIYSEDELPRDYKLYLPLHPISSSSSRIHHHHNQQPRAISDGKTSSNR
;
A
#
# COMPACT_ATOMS: atom_id res chain seq x y z
N MET A 1 20.63 -12.42 20.44
CA MET A 1 20.86 -12.79 19.02
C MET A 1 21.32 -11.54 18.29
N PRO A 2 22.49 -11.54 17.61
CA PRO A 2 22.93 -10.40 16.82
C PRO A 2 22.03 -10.21 15.61
N MET A 3 21.72 -8.96 15.25
CA MET A 3 20.92 -8.62 14.07
C MET A 3 21.76 -7.80 13.10
N LYS A 4 21.65 -8.11 11.81
CA LYS A 4 22.15 -7.27 10.73
C LYS A 4 20.99 -6.44 10.20
N LEU A 5 21.20 -5.15 10.06
CA LEU A 5 20.24 -4.21 9.49
C LEU A 5 20.80 -3.67 8.18
N ASP A 6 19.92 -3.41 7.22
CA ASP A 6 20.29 -2.78 5.96
C ASP A 6 20.20 -1.26 6.07
N GLU A 7 20.73 -0.55 5.07
CA GLU A 7 20.66 0.91 5.03
C GLU A 7 19.21 1.40 4.89
N GLY A 8 18.80 2.34 5.75
CA GLY A 8 17.47 2.96 5.71
C GLY A 8 16.46 2.40 6.72
N TRP A 9 15.19 2.34 6.33
CA TRP A 9 14.12 1.82 7.17
C TRP A 9 14.07 0.30 7.09
N ASN A 10 14.13 -0.37 8.24
CA ASN A 10 14.09 -1.82 8.33
C ASN A 10 12.78 -2.26 9.01
N GLN A 11 12.17 -3.33 8.50
CA GLN A 11 11.10 -4.03 9.20
C GLN A 11 11.68 -5.28 9.86
N VAL A 12 11.80 -5.25 11.18
CA VAL A 12 12.28 -6.38 11.98
C VAL A 12 11.08 -7.11 12.57
N GLN A 13 11.04 -8.43 12.39
CA GLN A 13 10.00 -9.29 12.93
C GLN A 13 10.62 -10.31 13.88
N PHE A 14 9.99 -10.51 15.04
CA PHE A 14 10.41 -11.50 16.02
C PHE A 14 9.30 -12.52 16.22
N ASP A 15 9.53 -13.76 15.77
CA ASP A 15 8.66 -14.88 16.13
C ASP A 15 8.99 -15.33 17.55
N LEU A 16 8.29 -14.74 18.52
CA LEU A 16 8.50 -15.02 19.93
C LEU A 16 8.23 -16.48 20.28
N ALA A 17 7.27 -17.12 19.62
CA ALA A 17 6.90 -18.52 19.87
C ALA A 17 8.00 -19.48 19.43
N ASP A 18 8.59 -19.25 18.26
CA ASP A 18 9.71 -20.06 17.80
C ASP A 18 10.99 -19.79 18.61
N PHE A 19 11.23 -18.53 19.02
CA PHE A 19 12.40 -18.21 19.84
C PHE A 19 12.36 -18.86 21.22
N THR A 20 11.22 -18.81 21.94
CA THR A 20 11.12 -19.47 23.26
C THR A 20 11.27 -20.98 23.13
N ARG A 21 10.68 -21.58 22.09
CA ARG A 21 10.78 -23.01 21.84
C ARG A 21 12.21 -23.44 21.55
N ARG A 22 12.94 -22.73 20.69
CA ARG A 22 14.32 -23.07 20.34
C ARG A 22 15.33 -22.80 21.46
N ALA A 23 15.13 -21.73 22.23
CA ALA A 23 16.07 -21.37 23.30
C ALA A 23 15.85 -22.18 24.59
N TYR A 24 14.60 -22.48 24.93
CA TYR A 24 14.24 -23.04 26.24
C TYR A 24 13.40 -24.32 26.17
N GLY A 25 12.96 -24.75 24.98
CA GLY A 25 12.08 -25.92 24.83
C GLY A 25 10.65 -25.69 25.31
N THR A 26 10.24 -24.44 25.57
CA THR A 26 8.94 -24.08 26.14
C THR A 26 8.07 -23.29 25.18
N THR A 27 6.76 -23.33 25.40
CA THR A 27 5.77 -22.61 24.59
C THR A 27 5.63 -21.18 25.05
N TYR A 28 5.58 -20.24 24.11
CA TYR A 28 5.29 -18.84 24.37
C TYR A 28 3.84 -18.65 24.81
N ILE A 29 3.63 -17.81 25.83
CA ILE A 29 2.29 -17.50 26.38
C ILE A 29 2.01 -16.01 26.20
N GLU A 30 2.80 -15.16 26.84
CA GLU A 30 2.61 -13.70 26.80
C GLU A 30 3.94 -12.95 26.85
N THR A 31 3.89 -11.69 26.40
CA THR A 31 5.01 -10.75 26.54
C THR A 31 4.68 -9.76 27.66
N VAL A 32 5.47 -9.77 28.73
CA VAL A 32 5.25 -8.89 29.90
C VAL A 32 5.78 -7.48 29.66
N LYS A 33 6.93 -7.33 28.99
CA LYS A 33 7.61 -6.05 28.81
C LYS A 33 8.41 -6.02 27.52
N LEU A 34 8.24 -4.93 26.75
CA LEU A 34 9.11 -4.58 25.64
C LEU A 34 9.96 -3.36 26.03
N SER A 35 11.28 -3.45 25.86
CA SER A 35 12.21 -2.34 26.11
C SER A 35 12.99 -2.04 24.85
N ILE A 36 12.96 -0.77 24.42
CA ILE A 36 13.68 -0.31 23.24
C ILE A 36 14.72 0.70 23.71
N HIS A 37 15.97 0.47 23.34
CA HIS A 37 17.10 1.31 23.72
C HIS A 37 17.32 2.46 22.72
N ALA A 38 18.19 3.40 23.08
CA ALA A 38 18.50 4.59 22.29
C ALA A 38 19.12 4.27 20.91
N ASN A 39 19.38 5.32 20.11
CA ASN A 39 19.97 5.24 18.76
C ASN A 39 19.14 4.44 17.74
N CYS A 40 17.81 4.42 17.91
CA CYS A 40 16.88 3.90 16.91
C CYS A 40 15.82 4.95 16.56
N ARG A 41 15.36 4.94 15.30
CA ARG A 41 14.21 5.73 14.86
C ARG A 41 13.05 4.78 14.63
N LEU A 42 12.01 4.90 15.45
CA LEU A 42 10.82 4.06 15.35
C LEU A 42 9.76 4.74 14.50
N ARG A 43 9.08 3.96 13.66
CA ARG A 43 7.86 4.39 12.97
C ARG A 43 6.63 3.72 13.58
N ARG A 44 6.69 2.40 13.77
CA ARG A 44 5.59 1.58 14.29
C ARG A 44 6.16 0.40 15.06
N VAL A 45 5.49 0.02 16.15
CA VAL A 45 5.74 -1.20 16.92
C VAL A 45 4.36 -1.82 17.19
N TYR A 46 4.19 -3.10 16.86
CA TYR A 46 2.92 -3.80 17.00
C TYR A 46 3.16 -5.28 17.27
N PHE A 47 2.17 -5.94 17.87
CA PHE A 47 2.12 -7.39 18.01
C PHE A 47 1.19 -7.96 16.94
N CYS A 48 1.54 -9.14 16.43
CA CYS A 48 0.70 -9.92 15.53
C CYS A 48 0.57 -11.35 16.07
N ASP A 49 -0.58 -11.97 15.80
CA ASP A 49 -0.84 -13.39 16.05
C ASP A 49 -0.01 -14.29 15.13
N ARG A 50 0.26 -13.83 13.91
CA ARG A 50 1.07 -14.52 12.90
C ARG A 50 1.95 -13.57 12.10
N ILE A 51 2.90 -14.14 11.38
CA ILE A 51 3.72 -13.39 10.41
C ILE A 51 2.85 -13.12 9.18
N TYR A 52 2.46 -11.86 9.01
CA TYR A 52 1.72 -11.41 7.83
C TYR A 52 2.70 -10.96 6.73
N SER A 53 2.42 -11.37 5.50
CA SER A 53 3.12 -10.90 4.29
C SER A 53 2.74 -9.46 3.98
N GLU A 54 3.62 -8.71 3.30
CA GLU A 54 3.36 -7.30 2.98
C GLU A 54 2.01 -7.10 2.29
N ASP A 55 1.58 -7.99 1.40
CA ASP A 55 0.31 -7.87 0.66
C ASP A 55 -0.93 -7.84 1.54
N GLU A 56 -0.90 -8.55 2.68
CA GLU A 56 -2.01 -8.66 3.62
C GLU A 56 -2.03 -7.53 4.65
N LEU A 57 -0.92 -6.80 4.81
CA LEU A 57 -0.87 -5.66 5.72
C LEU A 57 -1.72 -4.50 5.17
N PRO A 58 -2.55 -3.87 6.00
CA PRO A 58 -3.18 -2.59 5.66
C PRO A 58 -2.10 -1.56 5.28
N ARG A 59 -2.44 -0.61 4.40
CA ARG A 59 -1.50 0.43 3.92
C ARG A 59 -0.82 1.20 5.05
N ASP A 60 -1.52 1.35 6.17
CA ASP A 60 -1.02 2.04 7.37
C ASP A 60 0.05 1.26 8.13
N TYR A 61 0.34 0.02 7.77
CA TYR A 61 1.40 -0.82 8.35
C TYR A 61 2.51 -1.16 7.35
N LYS A 62 2.28 -0.97 6.06
CA LYS A 62 3.30 -1.14 5.00
C LYS A 62 4.41 -0.09 5.11
N LEU A 63 5.66 -0.46 4.81
CA LEU A 63 6.84 0.40 4.94
C LEU A 63 6.97 1.43 3.79
N TYR A 64 5.94 1.63 2.96
CA TYR A 64 6.02 2.57 1.86
C TYR A 64 6.29 4.01 2.37
N LEU A 65 7.20 4.66 1.65
CA LEU A 65 7.40 6.10 1.67
C LEU A 65 6.07 6.75 1.24
N PRO A 66 5.64 7.87 1.86
CA PRO A 66 4.47 8.60 1.36
C PRO A 66 4.76 9.04 -0.08
N LEU A 67 4.24 8.29 -1.05
CA LEU A 67 4.08 8.81 -2.40
C LEU A 67 3.03 9.90 -2.26
N HIS A 68 3.49 11.15 -2.28
CA HIS A 68 2.64 12.29 -2.47
C HIS A 68 1.70 11.95 -3.64
N PRO A 69 0.36 11.96 -3.46
CA PRO A 69 -0.50 11.89 -4.62
C PRO A 69 -0.17 13.14 -5.42
N ILE A 70 0.54 12.97 -6.53
CA ILE A 70 0.63 13.96 -7.58
C ILE A 70 -0.83 14.23 -7.92
N SER A 71 -1.29 15.43 -7.60
CA SER A 71 -2.63 15.91 -7.90
C SER A 71 -2.89 15.62 -9.38
N SER A 72 -3.68 14.59 -9.65
CA SER A 72 -4.25 14.36 -10.97
C SER A 72 -5.11 15.57 -11.28
N SER A 73 -4.60 16.38 -12.19
CA SER A 73 -5.24 17.54 -12.80
C SER A 73 -6.74 17.27 -13.02
N SER A 74 -7.58 18.09 -12.38
CA SER A 74 -9.02 18.07 -12.55
C SER A 74 -9.42 18.02 -14.02
N SER A 75 -10.13 16.96 -14.39
CA SER A 75 -10.87 16.85 -15.64
C SER A 75 -11.80 18.05 -15.78
N ARG A 76 -11.50 18.95 -16.71
CA ARG A 76 -12.35 20.08 -17.09
C ARG A 76 -13.59 19.53 -17.79
N ILE A 77 -14.71 19.48 -17.05
CA ILE A 77 -16.03 19.22 -17.60
C ILE A 77 -16.36 20.37 -18.57
N HIS A 78 -16.34 20.09 -19.88
CA HIS A 78 -16.99 20.95 -20.86
C HIS A 78 -18.41 20.45 -21.07
N HIS A 79 -19.37 21.11 -20.42
CA HIS A 79 -20.74 21.20 -20.89
C HIS A 79 -20.75 21.91 -22.25
N HIS A 80 -21.29 21.29 -23.30
CA HIS A 80 -21.96 22.05 -24.36
C HIS A 80 -23.25 21.35 -24.76
N HIS A 81 -24.34 22.03 -24.43
CA HIS A 81 -25.72 21.72 -24.75
C HIS A 81 -26.03 22.17 -26.18
N ASN A 82 -26.47 21.22 -26.99
CA ASN A 82 -27.41 21.27 -28.12
C ASN A 82 -27.68 22.62 -28.84
N GLN A 83 -27.44 22.66 -30.17
CA GLN A 83 -28.42 23.13 -31.17
C GLN A 83 -27.90 22.95 -32.62
N GLN A 84 -28.64 22.15 -33.41
CA GLN A 84 -28.59 22.14 -34.89
C GLN A 84 -29.23 23.41 -35.45
N PRO A 85 -28.89 23.78 -36.70
CA PRO A 85 -29.95 24.11 -37.65
C PRO A 85 -29.83 23.36 -39.00
N ARG A 86 -31.01 23.06 -39.56
CA ARG A 86 -31.28 22.46 -40.87
C ARG A 86 -31.18 23.48 -42.02
N ALA A 87 -30.76 23.04 -43.20
CA ALA A 87 -31.40 23.30 -44.52
C ALA A 87 -30.65 22.51 -45.64
N ILE A 88 -31.24 21.48 -46.28
CA ILE A 88 -32.00 21.44 -47.58
C ILE A 88 -31.06 21.30 -48.80
N SER A 89 -30.93 20.07 -49.34
CA SER A 89 -31.33 19.56 -50.70
C SER A 89 -30.33 19.93 -51.82
N ASP A 90 -29.93 19.12 -52.81
CA ASP A 90 -30.50 18.04 -53.62
C ASP A 90 -29.34 17.04 -53.94
N GLY A 91 -29.46 15.76 -54.34
CA GLY A 91 -30.39 15.06 -55.22
C GLY A 91 -29.58 14.32 -56.30
N LYS A 92 -29.88 13.03 -56.53
CA LYS A 92 -29.48 12.15 -57.66
C LYS A 92 -28.07 11.53 -57.56
N THR A 93 -27.79 10.27 -57.90
CA THR A 93 -28.54 9.13 -58.45
C THR A 93 -27.64 7.90 -58.35
N SER A 94 -28.24 6.73 -58.15
CA SER A 94 -27.66 5.40 -58.30
C SER A 94 -27.02 5.16 -59.67
N SER A 95 -25.97 4.32 -59.77
CA SER A 95 -25.87 3.25 -60.80
C SER A 95 -24.46 2.62 -60.86
N ASN A 96 -24.44 1.29 -60.65
CA ASN A 96 -23.58 0.25 -61.24
C ASN A 96 -22.33 0.64 -62.05
N ARG A 97 -21.17 0.14 -61.61
CA ARG A 97 -20.42 -0.94 -62.30
C ARG A 97 -19.36 -1.54 -61.39
#